data_AF-A7RGU3-F1
#
_entry.id   AF-A7RGU3-F1
#
_cell.length_a   1.000
_cell.length_b   1.000
_cell.length_c   1.000
_cell.angle_alpha   90.00
_cell.angle_beta   90.00
_cell.angle_gamma   90.00
#
_symmetry.space_group_name_H-M   'P 1'
#
loop_
_entity.id
_entity.type
_entity.pdbx_description
1 polymer ?
#
loop_
_entity_poly.entity_id
_entity_poly.type
_entity_poly.pdbx_seq_one_letter_code
_entity_poly.pdbx_strand_id
1 'polypeptide(L)'
;MYTGKIGDRPSGIYPQSDVAEFPTEDRLLIAMERVSVLFDRIRKGIPSEARVVSRVLPLLLLDFFPPQEIMNKVIGEFLSSQQPHPELMAEVLFKVFEGLHSQGQHSDVRDWVVLSLASFVQRTPLAMAVWSLSTLFTSASTSTWIRALFPHVVGRMGKLENIDVCFFSASALDFYENQGLDSSQKGILVSTFKSVATAGSPYIGVLRRCENST
;
A
#
# COMPACT_ATOMS: atom_id res chain seq x y z
N MET A 1 11.32 0.18 20.28
CA MET A 1 10.28 -0.77 19.84
C MET A 1 10.67 -2.20 20.21
N TYR A 2 11.81 -2.71 19.71
CA TYR A 2 12.19 -4.12 19.84
C TYR A 2 12.66 -4.63 21.23
N THR A 3 13.04 -3.78 22.18
CA THR A 3 13.65 -4.23 23.46
C THR A 3 12.70 -4.32 24.65
N GLY A 4 11.42 -3.96 24.49
CA GLY A 4 10.42 -3.99 25.57
C GLY A 4 10.91 -3.38 26.90
N LYS A 5 10.39 -3.87 28.04
CA LYS A 5 10.92 -3.58 29.40
C LYS A 5 12.20 -4.40 29.73
N ILE A 6 12.73 -5.19 28.79
CA ILE A 6 13.89 -6.05 29.01
C ILE A 6 15.19 -5.23 28.94
N GLY A 7 15.20 -4.15 28.15
CA GLY A 7 16.34 -3.21 28.10
C GLY A 7 16.58 -2.39 29.37
N ASP A 8 15.60 -2.29 30.27
CA ASP A 8 15.69 -1.52 31.53
C ASP A 8 16.04 -2.39 32.75
N ARG A 9 16.29 -3.69 32.57
CA ARG A 9 16.56 -4.60 33.71
C ARG A 9 18.06 -4.92 33.80
N PRO A 10 18.74 -4.62 34.93
CA PRO A 10 20.06 -5.17 35.19
C PRO A 10 19.96 -6.70 35.27
N SER A 11 20.91 -7.37 34.66
CA SER A 11 20.94 -8.80 34.34
C SER A 11 20.54 -9.75 35.48
N GLY A 12 19.64 -10.71 35.19
CA GLY A 12 19.98 -12.14 35.36
C GLY A 12 19.51 -13.00 36.55
N ILE A 13 18.48 -12.68 37.36
CA ILE A 13 18.14 -13.55 38.54
C ILE A 13 16.63 -13.76 38.81
N TYR A 14 15.74 -13.79 37.81
CA TYR A 14 14.34 -14.21 38.08
C TYR A 14 13.83 -15.22 37.04
N PRO A 15 13.10 -16.27 37.47
CA PRO A 15 12.59 -17.29 36.55
C PRO A 15 11.55 -16.69 35.60
N GLN A 16 11.60 -17.11 34.34
CA GLN A 16 10.59 -16.80 33.32
C GLN A 16 9.21 -17.28 33.78
N SER A 17 8.27 -16.37 33.96
CA SER A 17 6.86 -16.69 33.79
C SER A 17 6.58 -16.68 32.29
N ASP A 18 6.56 -17.87 31.67
CA ASP A 18 6.05 -18.07 30.31
C ASP A 18 4.54 -17.82 30.29
N VAL A 19 4.16 -16.55 30.20
CA VAL A 19 2.83 -16.15 29.76
C VAL A 19 3.05 -15.16 28.64
N ALA A 20 2.74 -15.60 27.42
CA ALA A 20 2.64 -14.76 26.26
C ALA A 20 1.51 -13.72 26.49
N GLU A 21 1.86 -12.60 27.14
CA GLU A 21 1.00 -11.42 27.18
C GLU A 21 1.09 -10.72 25.82
N PHE A 22 0.09 -10.97 24.98
CA PHE A 22 -0.28 -10.06 23.89
C PHE A 22 -0.46 -8.64 24.47
N PRO A 23 -0.13 -7.56 23.74
CA PRO A 23 -0.05 -6.24 24.34
C PRO A 23 -1.43 -5.73 24.79
N THR A 24 -1.54 -5.33 26.06
CA THR A 24 -2.61 -4.47 26.59
C THR A 24 -2.60 -3.16 25.80
N GLU A 25 -3.77 -2.73 25.34
CA GLU A 25 -4.07 -1.60 24.44
C GLU A 25 -3.11 -0.38 24.51
N ASP A 26 -2.65 -0.01 25.72
CA ASP A 26 -1.64 1.04 25.97
C ASP A 26 -0.31 0.86 25.21
N ARG A 27 0.15 -0.38 25.04
CA ARG A 27 1.39 -0.67 24.31
C ARG A 27 1.24 -0.44 22.81
N LEU A 28 0.08 -0.81 22.27
CA LEU A 28 -0.26 -0.57 20.87
C LEU A 28 -0.40 0.93 20.61
N LEU A 29 -1.02 1.66 21.55
CA LEU A 29 -1.12 3.12 21.51
C LEU A 29 0.27 3.78 21.46
N ILE A 30 1.17 3.43 22.37
CA ILE A 30 2.55 3.98 22.39
C ILE A 30 3.31 3.60 21.11
N ALA A 31 3.12 2.39 20.60
CA ALA A 31 3.73 1.98 19.33
C ALA A 31 3.20 2.85 18.17
N MET A 32 1.89 3.08 18.13
CA MET A 32 1.24 3.89 17.10
C MET A 32 1.70 5.35 17.13
N GLU A 33 1.89 5.93 18.31
CA GLU A 33 2.49 7.26 18.47
C GLU A 33 3.89 7.30 17.87
N ARG A 34 4.74 6.30 18.19
CA ARG A 34 6.10 6.20 17.67
C ARG A 34 6.14 6.01 16.15
N VAL A 35 5.26 5.18 15.60
CA VAL A 35 5.14 5.01 14.15
C VAL A 35 4.64 6.28 13.47
N SER A 36 3.72 7.01 14.09
CA SER A 36 3.25 8.29 13.57
C SER A 36 4.39 9.31 13.46
N VAL A 37 5.34 9.30 14.40
CA VAL A 37 6.57 10.11 14.28
C VAL A 37 7.37 9.71 13.04
N LEU A 38 7.48 8.42 12.70
CA LEU A 38 8.21 7.98 11.51
C LEU A 38 7.54 8.45 10.20
N PHE A 39 6.22 8.38 10.10
CA PHE A 39 5.49 8.99 8.97
C PHE A 39 5.74 10.50 8.88
N ASP A 40 5.76 11.18 10.03
CA ASP A 40 6.10 12.60 10.11
C ASP A 40 7.55 12.90 9.67
N ARG A 41 8.52 12.01 9.95
CA ARG A 41 9.89 12.13 9.44
C ARG A 41 9.98 11.91 7.94
N ILE A 42 9.14 11.05 7.35
CA ILE A 42 9.03 10.97 5.88
C ILE A 42 8.49 12.29 5.33
N ARG A 43 7.45 12.87 5.95
CA ARG A 43 6.80 14.09 5.46
C ARG A 43 7.65 15.35 5.64
N LYS A 44 8.36 15.50 6.75
CA LYS A 44 9.01 16.76 7.18
C LYS A 44 10.54 16.68 7.22
N GLY A 45 11.09 15.47 7.17
CA GLY A 45 12.53 15.25 7.24
C GLY A 45 13.27 15.68 5.97
N ILE A 46 14.59 15.71 6.05
CA ILE A 46 15.42 15.91 4.85
C ILE A 46 15.31 14.69 3.92
N PRO A 47 15.53 14.83 2.59
CA PRO A 47 15.29 13.75 1.64
C PRO A 47 16.05 12.44 1.93
N SER A 48 17.28 12.53 2.45
CA SER A 48 18.07 11.36 2.85
C SER A 48 17.48 10.63 4.06
N GLU A 49 16.93 11.39 5.01
CA GLU A 49 16.27 10.83 6.18
C GLU A 49 14.96 10.16 5.78
N ALA A 50 14.11 10.84 5.01
CA ALA A 50 12.84 10.29 4.53
C ALA A 50 13.07 8.95 3.82
N ARG A 51 14.12 8.83 3.00
CA ARG A 51 14.51 7.60 2.30
C ARG A 51 14.97 6.48 3.25
N VAL A 52 15.67 6.81 4.33
CA VAL A 52 16.09 5.80 5.31
C VAL A 52 14.86 5.32 6.10
N VAL A 53 14.03 6.25 6.55
CA VAL A 53 12.82 5.93 7.31
C VAL A 53 11.85 5.09 6.48
N SER A 54 11.62 5.43 5.20
CA SER A 54 10.73 4.67 4.31
C SER A 54 11.19 3.22 4.08
N ARG A 55 12.49 2.92 4.21
CA ARG A 55 13.02 1.56 4.07
C ARG A 55 12.81 0.71 5.31
N VAL A 56 12.85 1.31 6.50
CA VAL A 56 12.74 0.60 7.78
C VAL A 56 11.27 0.47 8.21
N LEU A 57 10.44 1.45 7.84
CA LEU A 57 9.05 1.54 8.24
C LEU A 57 8.19 0.31 7.91
N PRO A 58 8.27 -0.32 6.71
CA PRO A 58 7.45 -1.50 6.41
C PRO A 58 7.67 -2.65 7.37
N LEU A 59 8.92 -2.94 7.72
CA LEU A 59 9.27 -4.01 8.66
C LEU A 59 8.70 -3.71 10.06
N LEU A 60 8.88 -2.48 10.54
CA LEU A 60 8.30 -2.06 11.81
C LEU A 60 6.78 -2.17 11.83
N LEU A 61 6.11 -1.82 10.73
CA LEU A 61 4.65 -1.93 10.66
C LEU A 61 4.22 -3.39 10.77
N LEU A 62 4.84 -4.27 9.98
CA LEU A 62 4.52 -5.71 9.95
C LEU A 62 4.83 -6.43 11.27
N ASP A 63 5.82 -5.97 12.03
CA ASP A 63 6.22 -6.59 13.30
C ASP A 63 5.32 -6.21 14.48
N PHE A 64 4.73 -5.00 14.47
CA PHE A 64 4.09 -4.42 15.65
C PHE A 64 2.58 -4.20 15.54
N PHE A 65 2.00 -4.23 14.33
CA PHE A 65 0.61 -3.83 14.11
C PHE A 65 -0.20 -4.89 13.36
N PRO A 66 -1.52 -4.97 13.61
CA PRO A 66 -2.40 -5.81 12.81
C PRO A 66 -2.54 -5.25 11.37
N PRO A 67 -2.77 -6.09 10.36
CA PRO A 67 -2.91 -5.65 8.96
C PRO A 67 -3.88 -4.49 8.76
N GLN A 68 -5.02 -4.49 9.45
CA GLN A 68 -6.04 -3.44 9.32
C GLN A 68 -5.51 -2.03 9.69
N GLU A 69 -4.69 -1.91 10.73
CA GLU A 69 -4.12 -0.63 11.15
C GLU A 69 -3.02 -0.16 10.18
N ILE A 70 -2.20 -1.11 9.73
CA ILE A 70 -1.15 -0.85 8.74
C ILE A 70 -1.76 -0.30 7.45
N MET A 71 -2.77 -0.98 6.91
CA MET A 71 -3.37 -0.65 5.62
C MET A 71 -4.03 0.73 5.64
N ASN A 72 -4.83 1.02 6.68
CA ASN A 72 -5.43 2.34 6.88
C ASN A 72 -4.37 3.45 6.89
N LYS A 73 -3.31 3.27 7.68
CA LYS A 73 -2.29 4.30 7.85
C LYS A 73 -1.47 4.50 6.58
N VAL A 74 -0.99 3.42 5.96
CA VAL A 74 -0.12 3.50 4.78
C VAL A 74 -0.87 4.04 3.56
N ILE A 75 -2.10 3.57 3.31
CA ILE A 75 -2.92 4.07 2.19
C ILE A 75 -3.29 5.55 2.41
N GLY A 76 -3.69 5.92 3.63
CA GLY A 76 -3.99 7.32 3.96
C GLY A 76 -2.80 8.26 3.77
N GLU A 77 -1.62 7.83 4.19
CA GLU A 77 -0.37 8.58 4.03
C GLU A 77 0.09 8.67 2.57
N PHE A 78 -0.17 7.64 1.77
CA PHE A 78 0.14 7.64 0.33
C PHE A 78 -0.78 8.55 -0.49
N LEU A 79 -2.06 8.62 -0.11
CA LEU A 79 -3.06 9.47 -0.76
C LEU A 79 -3.08 10.92 -0.24
N SER A 80 -2.39 11.19 0.87
CA SER A 80 -2.34 12.52 1.47
C SER A 80 -1.80 13.56 0.49
N SER A 81 -2.55 14.65 0.30
CA SER A 81 -2.12 15.81 -0.49
C SER A 81 -0.93 16.55 0.16
N GLN A 82 -0.67 16.31 1.44
CA GLN A 82 0.44 16.90 2.19
C GLN A 82 1.71 16.06 2.12
N GLN A 83 1.73 14.94 1.39
CA GLN A 83 2.89 14.07 1.27
C GLN A 83 3.85 14.60 0.18
N PRO A 84 5.03 15.13 0.52
CA PRO A 84 6.00 15.61 -0.47
C PRO A 84 6.75 14.48 -1.19
N HIS A 85 6.75 13.27 -0.64
CA HIS A 85 7.48 12.11 -1.17
C HIS A 85 6.55 10.92 -1.45
N PRO A 86 5.54 11.05 -2.33
CA PRO A 86 4.61 9.97 -2.63
C PRO A 86 5.31 8.74 -3.23
N GLU A 87 6.46 8.90 -3.91
CA GLU A 87 7.30 7.82 -4.39
C GLU A 87 7.84 6.93 -3.27
N LEU A 88 8.26 7.53 -2.14
CA LEU A 88 8.71 6.78 -0.97
C LEU A 88 7.55 6.06 -0.29
N MET A 89 6.37 6.69 -0.27
CA MET A 89 5.16 6.05 0.24
C MET A 89 4.67 4.89 -0.63
N ALA A 90 4.85 4.97 -1.95
CA ALA A 90 4.60 3.85 -2.84
C ALA A 90 5.55 2.68 -2.52
N GLU A 91 6.84 2.93 -2.27
CA GLU A 91 7.80 1.89 -1.84
C GLU A 91 7.38 1.24 -0.51
N VAL A 92 6.92 2.05 0.46
CA VAL A 92 6.39 1.55 1.74
C VAL A 92 5.19 0.63 1.50
N LEU A 93 4.23 1.07 0.70
CA LEU A 93 3.04 0.29 0.33
C LEU A 93 3.42 -1.04 -0.31
N PHE A 94 4.35 -1.01 -1.28
CA PHE A 94 4.83 -2.21 -1.97
C PHE A 94 5.42 -3.24 -1.00
N LYS A 95 6.26 -2.78 -0.07
CA LYS A 95 6.91 -3.65 0.92
C LYS A 95 5.96 -4.16 2.00
N VAL A 96 4.97 -3.37 2.39
CA VAL A 96 3.90 -3.84 3.28
C VAL A 96 3.08 -4.94 2.59
N PHE A 97 2.67 -4.75 1.34
CA PHE A 97 1.89 -5.76 0.61
C PHE A 97 2.72 -7.03 0.35
N GLU A 98 4.00 -6.88 0.05
CA GLU A 98 4.96 -8.00 -0.03
C GLU A 98 4.98 -8.82 1.27
N GLY A 99 5.09 -8.14 2.42
CA GLY A 99 5.05 -8.78 3.73
C GLY A 99 3.72 -9.48 4.02
N LEU A 100 2.60 -8.81 3.76
CA LEU A 100 1.26 -9.38 3.95
C LEU A 100 1.03 -10.62 3.08
N HIS A 101 1.46 -10.60 1.81
CA HIS A 101 1.43 -11.80 0.96
C HIS A 101 2.29 -12.93 1.52
N SER A 102 3.49 -12.64 2.04
CA SER A 102 4.33 -13.67 2.66
C SER A 102 3.70 -14.28 3.93
N GLN A 103 2.79 -13.56 4.58
CA GLN A 103 2.00 -14.02 5.73
C GLN A 103 0.67 -14.69 5.33
N GLY A 104 0.40 -14.86 4.03
CA GLY A 104 -0.84 -15.47 3.52
C GLY A 104 -2.04 -14.53 3.50
N GLN A 105 -1.87 -13.23 3.76
CA GLN A 105 -2.94 -12.22 3.84
C GLN A 105 -3.37 -11.67 2.47
N HIS A 106 -3.46 -12.53 1.45
CA HIS A 106 -3.79 -12.12 0.09
C HIS A 106 -5.21 -11.55 -0.05
N SER A 107 -6.19 -12.14 0.65
CA SER A 107 -7.56 -11.66 0.67
C SER A 107 -7.65 -10.25 1.25
N ASP A 108 -6.94 -10.00 2.34
CA ASP A 108 -6.95 -8.69 3.00
C ASP A 108 -6.38 -7.61 2.08
N VAL A 109 -5.26 -7.89 1.40
CA VAL A 109 -4.67 -6.97 0.41
C VAL A 109 -5.68 -6.66 -0.70
N ARG A 110 -6.31 -7.70 -1.28
CA ARG A 110 -7.34 -7.53 -2.31
C ARG A 110 -8.50 -6.66 -1.84
N ASP A 111 -9.04 -6.95 -0.66
CA ASP A 111 -10.22 -6.27 -0.13
C ASP A 111 -9.92 -4.78 0.16
N TRP A 112 -8.73 -4.49 0.67
CA TRP A 112 -8.26 -3.11 0.88
C TRP A 112 -8.00 -2.34 -0.42
N VAL A 113 -7.48 -3.00 -1.46
CA VAL A 113 -7.35 -2.39 -2.78
C VAL A 113 -8.72 -1.97 -3.28
N VAL A 114 -9.71 -2.87 -3.24
CA VAL A 114 -11.10 -2.58 -3.65
C VAL A 114 -11.70 -1.44 -2.83
N LEU A 115 -11.55 -1.47 -1.49
CA LEU A 115 -12.09 -0.46 -0.58
C LEU A 115 -11.52 0.95 -0.84
N SER A 116 -10.25 1.03 -1.26
CA SER A 116 -9.57 2.30 -1.48
C SER A 116 -9.71 2.87 -2.89
N LEU A 117 -10.23 2.11 -3.87
CA LEU A 117 -10.28 2.51 -5.29
C LEU A 117 -10.89 3.90 -5.51
N ALA A 118 -12.00 4.21 -4.84
CA ALA A 118 -12.69 5.49 -4.97
C ALA A 118 -11.77 6.68 -4.62
N SER A 119 -10.95 6.54 -3.58
CA SER A 119 -10.02 7.57 -3.15
C SER A 119 -8.87 7.77 -4.15
N PHE A 120 -8.43 6.69 -4.82
CA PHE A 120 -7.38 6.75 -5.82
C PHE A 120 -7.83 7.42 -7.13
N VAL A 121 -9.03 7.09 -7.62
CA VAL A 121 -9.54 7.67 -8.88
C VAL A 121 -9.86 9.16 -8.77
N GLN A 122 -10.12 9.65 -7.56
CA GLN A 122 -10.38 11.06 -7.28
C GLN A 122 -9.10 11.91 -7.19
N ARG A 123 -7.92 11.29 -7.19
CA ARG A 123 -6.65 12.01 -7.11
C ARG A 123 -6.47 12.91 -8.34
N THR A 124 -5.98 14.12 -8.13
CA THR A 124 -5.68 15.08 -9.21
C THR A 124 -4.20 15.47 -9.19
N PRO A 125 -3.57 15.72 -10.35
CA PRO A 125 -4.10 15.56 -11.72
C PRO A 125 -4.28 14.09 -12.14
N LEU A 126 -4.96 13.83 -13.27
CA LEU A 126 -5.21 12.47 -13.79
C LEU A 126 -3.94 11.62 -13.89
N ALA A 127 -2.82 12.21 -14.28
CA ALA A 127 -1.53 11.52 -14.33
C ALA A 127 -1.13 10.94 -12.96
N MET A 128 -1.39 11.64 -11.86
CA MET A 128 -1.14 11.15 -10.51
C MET A 128 -2.15 10.08 -10.08
N ALA A 129 -3.42 10.17 -10.48
CA ALA A 129 -4.38 9.09 -10.23
C ALA A 129 -3.93 7.79 -10.91
N VAL A 130 -3.61 7.84 -12.21
CA VAL A 130 -3.18 6.68 -13.00
C VAL A 130 -1.87 6.12 -12.47
N TRP A 131 -0.89 6.97 -12.16
CA TRP A 131 0.37 6.53 -11.54
C TRP A 131 0.13 5.85 -10.19
N SER A 132 -0.66 6.46 -9.30
CA SER A 132 -0.90 5.89 -7.97
C SER A 132 -1.71 4.58 -8.00
N LEU A 133 -2.70 4.47 -8.91
CA LEU A 133 -3.39 3.21 -9.18
C LEU A 133 -2.44 2.15 -9.75
N SER A 134 -1.56 2.53 -10.67
CA SER A 134 -0.56 1.61 -11.23
C SER A 134 0.37 1.08 -10.14
N THR A 135 0.82 1.94 -9.21
CA THR A 135 1.62 1.50 -8.06
C THR A 135 0.83 0.61 -7.11
N LEU A 136 -0.46 0.89 -6.88
CA LEU A 136 -1.34 0.11 -6.02
C LEU A 136 -1.53 -1.31 -6.57
N PHE A 137 -1.97 -1.42 -7.83
CA PHE A 137 -2.19 -2.72 -8.48
C PHE A 137 -0.90 -3.52 -8.63
N THR A 138 0.19 -2.86 -9.00
CA THR A 138 1.49 -3.52 -9.09
C THR A 138 1.97 -4.04 -7.73
N SER A 139 1.72 -3.29 -6.65
CA SER A 139 2.02 -3.71 -5.28
C SER A 139 1.14 -4.87 -4.81
N ALA A 140 -0.12 -4.89 -5.23
CA ALA A 140 -1.12 -5.89 -4.85
C ALA A 140 -1.04 -7.18 -5.68
N SER A 141 -0.36 -7.14 -6.83
CA SER A 141 -0.25 -8.31 -7.69
C SER A 141 0.52 -9.44 -6.99
N THR A 142 0.06 -10.68 -7.23
CA THR A 142 0.75 -11.94 -6.92
C THR A 142 1.65 -12.41 -8.07
N SER A 143 1.53 -11.79 -9.25
CA SER A 143 2.38 -12.09 -10.40
C SER A 143 3.76 -11.45 -10.24
N THR A 144 4.80 -12.28 -10.19
CA THR A 144 6.20 -11.81 -10.07
C THR A 144 6.57 -10.84 -11.19
N TRP A 145 6.06 -11.06 -12.41
CA TRP A 145 6.35 -10.22 -13.57
C TRP A 145 5.71 -8.85 -13.49
N ILE A 146 4.45 -8.77 -13.03
CA ILE A 146 3.79 -7.49 -12.82
C ILE A 146 4.51 -6.73 -11.70
N ARG A 147 4.77 -7.38 -10.56
CA ARG A 147 5.52 -6.79 -9.44
C ARG A 147 6.91 -6.26 -9.86
N ALA A 148 7.60 -6.94 -10.78
CA ALA A 148 8.91 -6.50 -11.28
C ALA A 148 8.86 -5.16 -12.04
N LEU A 149 7.68 -4.72 -12.51
CA LEU A 149 7.50 -3.42 -13.14
C LEU A 149 7.55 -2.26 -12.13
N PHE A 150 7.42 -2.55 -10.82
CA PHE A 150 7.25 -1.54 -9.79
C PHE A 150 8.29 -0.40 -9.82
N PRO A 151 9.62 -0.67 -9.91
CA PRO A 151 10.61 0.41 -9.96
C PRO A 151 10.44 1.34 -11.18
N HIS A 152 9.99 0.78 -12.32
CA HIS A 152 9.73 1.55 -13.53
C HIS A 152 8.48 2.42 -13.39
N VAL A 153 7.42 1.91 -12.75
CA VAL A 153 6.20 2.68 -12.47
C VAL A 153 6.50 3.84 -11.52
N VAL A 154 7.21 3.58 -10.42
CA VAL A 154 7.56 4.62 -9.43
C VAL A 154 8.42 5.73 -10.07
N GLY A 155 9.41 5.38 -10.89
CA GLY A 155 10.28 6.34 -11.58
C GLY A 155 9.58 7.24 -12.61
N ARG A 156 8.30 6.98 -12.92
CA ARG A 156 7.49 7.75 -13.87
C ARG A 156 6.38 8.55 -13.20
N MET A 157 6.58 8.92 -11.94
CA MET A 157 5.67 9.77 -11.19
C MET A 157 5.23 11.02 -11.97
N GLY A 158 3.91 11.22 -12.03
CA GLY A 158 3.29 12.37 -12.70
C GLY A 158 3.29 12.33 -14.23
N LYS A 159 3.84 11.29 -14.87
CA LYS A 159 3.80 11.11 -16.32
C LYS A 159 2.53 10.37 -16.76
N LEU A 160 2.08 10.66 -17.99
CA LEU A 160 0.92 10.02 -18.60
C LEU A 160 1.14 9.85 -20.11
N GLU A 161 2.16 9.08 -20.46
CA GLU A 161 2.45 8.66 -21.83
C GLU A 161 1.84 7.27 -22.10
N ASN A 162 1.91 6.80 -23.35
CA ASN A 162 1.36 5.49 -23.73
C ASN A 162 1.91 4.33 -22.88
N ILE A 163 3.18 4.38 -22.49
CA ILE A 163 3.79 3.35 -21.64
C ILE A 163 3.17 3.33 -20.23
N ASP A 164 2.81 4.50 -19.68
CA ASP A 164 2.15 4.61 -18.38
C ASP A 164 0.73 4.03 -18.43
N VAL A 165 0.03 4.28 -19.54
CA VAL A 165 -1.28 3.67 -19.82
C VAL A 165 -1.16 2.15 -19.96
N CYS A 166 -0.08 1.64 -20.55
CA CYS A 166 0.20 0.21 -20.62
C CYS A 166 0.45 -0.41 -19.24
N PHE A 167 1.28 0.22 -18.39
CA PHE A 167 1.51 -0.25 -17.02
C PHE A 167 0.22 -0.27 -16.20
N PHE A 168 -0.55 0.82 -16.26
CA PHE A 168 -1.87 0.90 -15.62
C PHE A 168 -2.79 -0.22 -16.10
N SER A 169 -2.94 -0.37 -17.42
CA SER A 169 -3.86 -1.36 -17.99
C SER A 169 -3.44 -2.79 -17.66
N ALA A 170 -2.15 -3.11 -17.76
CA ALA A 170 -1.64 -4.45 -17.46
C ALA A 170 -1.84 -4.80 -15.98
N SER A 171 -1.45 -3.90 -15.08
CA SER A 171 -1.60 -4.12 -13.63
C SER A 171 -3.07 -4.17 -13.18
N ALA A 172 -3.94 -3.33 -13.73
CA ALA A 172 -5.37 -3.34 -13.41
C ALA A 172 -6.08 -4.60 -13.92
N LEU A 173 -5.72 -5.09 -15.12
CA LEU A 173 -6.31 -6.32 -15.67
C LEU A 173 -5.80 -7.56 -14.93
N ASP A 174 -4.51 -7.60 -14.59
CA ASP A 174 -3.99 -8.65 -13.72
C ASP A 174 -4.72 -8.67 -12.37
N PHE A 175 -5.00 -7.50 -11.80
CA PHE A 175 -5.81 -7.40 -10.58
C PHE A 175 -7.22 -7.97 -10.80
N TYR A 176 -7.89 -7.58 -11.88
CA TYR A 176 -9.25 -8.02 -12.19
C TYR A 176 -9.38 -9.53 -12.46
N GLU A 177 -8.41 -10.12 -13.16
CA GLU A 177 -8.48 -11.52 -13.64
C GLU A 177 -7.83 -12.51 -12.67
N ASN A 178 -6.67 -12.15 -12.09
CA ASN A 178 -5.79 -13.11 -11.42
C ASN A 178 -5.76 -12.99 -9.89
N GLN A 179 -6.39 -11.97 -9.29
CA GLN A 179 -6.41 -11.79 -7.82
C GLN A 179 -7.61 -12.43 -7.13
N GLY A 180 -8.40 -13.24 -7.85
CA GLY A 180 -9.52 -13.99 -7.27
C GLY A 180 -10.64 -13.08 -6.72
N LEU A 181 -10.97 -12.00 -7.43
CA LEU A 181 -12.10 -11.15 -7.09
C LEU A 181 -13.42 -11.88 -7.33
N ASP A 182 -14.35 -11.73 -6.39
CA ASP A 182 -15.74 -12.15 -6.60
C ASP A 182 -16.50 -11.18 -7.54
N SER A 183 -17.72 -11.56 -7.93
CA SER A 183 -18.56 -10.75 -8.83
C SER A 183 -18.90 -9.37 -8.27
N SER A 184 -19.04 -9.23 -6.95
CA SER A 184 -19.33 -7.95 -6.30
C SER A 184 -18.11 -7.03 -6.40
N GLN A 185 -16.92 -7.54 -6.06
CA GLN A 185 -15.66 -6.81 -6.13
C GLN A 185 -15.32 -6.38 -7.56
N LYS A 186 -15.52 -7.28 -8.54
CA LYS A 186 -15.43 -6.94 -9.97
C LYS A 186 -16.40 -5.81 -10.35
N GLY A 187 -17.64 -5.86 -9.85
CA GLY A 187 -18.64 -4.81 -10.02
C GLY A 187 -18.22 -3.47 -9.42
N ILE A 188 -17.63 -3.46 -8.23
CA ILE A 188 -17.10 -2.25 -7.57
C ILE A 188 -15.99 -1.63 -8.41
N LEU A 189 -15.04 -2.43 -8.88
CA LEU A 189 -13.94 -1.94 -9.72
C LEU A 189 -14.46 -1.30 -11.01
N VAL A 190 -15.33 -2.02 -11.74
CA VAL A 190 -15.91 -1.54 -13.00
C VAL A 190 -16.75 -0.28 -12.78
N SER A 191 -17.63 -0.24 -11.78
CA SER A 191 -18.46 0.94 -11.50
C SER A 191 -17.64 2.15 -11.06
N THR A 192 -16.57 1.94 -10.28
CA THR A 192 -15.66 3.01 -9.86
C THR A 192 -14.92 3.62 -11.03
N PHE A 193 -14.44 2.81 -11.99
CA PHE A 193 -13.83 3.36 -13.20
C PHE A 193 -14.85 4.01 -14.14
N LYS A 194 -16.07 3.45 -14.27
CA LYS A 194 -17.15 4.05 -15.07
C LYS A 194 -17.54 5.45 -14.58
N SER A 195 -17.54 5.68 -13.27
CA SER A 195 -17.96 6.96 -12.69
C SER A 195 -17.01 8.13 -12.99
N VAL A 196 -15.73 7.85 -13.25
CA VAL A 196 -14.69 8.86 -13.55
C VAL A 196 -14.21 8.84 -15.00
N ALA A 197 -14.64 7.86 -15.80
CA ALA A 197 -14.19 7.70 -17.17
C ALA A 197 -14.69 8.85 -18.05
N THR A 198 -13.75 9.64 -18.57
CA THR A 198 -13.99 10.67 -19.58
C THR A 198 -13.36 10.26 -20.91
N ALA A 199 -13.79 10.87 -22.03
CA ALA A 199 -13.27 10.55 -23.35
C ALA A 199 -11.74 10.69 -23.40
N GLY A 200 -11.05 9.64 -23.86
CA GLY A 200 -9.58 9.60 -23.90
C GLY A 200 -8.90 9.23 -22.58
N SER A 201 -9.65 9.02 -21.48
CA SER A 201 -9.05 8.57 -20.22
C SER A 201 -8.58 7.12 -20.28
N PRO A 202 -7.48 6.75 -19.58
CA PRO A 202 -6.99 5.37 -19.53
C PRO A 202 -8.00 4.35 -18.97
N TYR A 203 -8.95 4.81 -18.15
CA TYR A 203 -9.99 3.98 -17.55
C TYR A 203 -10.86 3.26 -18.59
N ILE A 204 -11.16 3.91 -19.72
CA ILE A 204 -11.96 3.32 -20.82
C ILE A 204 -11.28 2.07 -21.39
N GLY A 205 -9.95 2.08 -21.51
CA GLY A 205 -9.18 0.96 -22.04
C GLY A 205 -9.30 -0.29 -21.16
N VAL A 206 -9.28 -0.10 -19.84
CA VAL A 206 -9.48 -1.19 -18.87
C VAL A 206 -10.93 -1.68 -18.91
N LEU A 207 -11.90 -0.77 -18.87
CA LEU A 207 -13.33 -1.09 -18.89
C LEU A 207 -13.72 -1.97 -20.09
N ARG A 208 -13.28 -1.59 -21.30
CA ARG A 208 -13.55 -2.35 -22.52
C ARG A 208 -13.03 -3.78 -22.44
N ARG A 209 -11.89 -3.99 -21.79
CA ARG A 209 -11.28 -5.31 -21.64
C ARG A 209 -11.97 -6.13 -20.56
N CYS A 210 -12.34 -5.51 -19.44
CA CYS A 210 -13.13 -6.17 -18.39
C CYS A 210 -14.49 -6.68 -18.91
N GLU A 211 -15.14 -5.91 -19.80
CA GLU A 211 -16.41 -6.31 -20.43
C GLU A 211 -16.27 -7.53 -21.35
N ASN A 212 -15.13 -7.64 -22.06
CA ASN A 212 -14.85 -8.77 -22.96
C ASN A 212 -14.44 -10.07 -22.23
N SER A 213 -14.04 -9.99 -20.96
CA SER A 213 -13.65 -11.15 -20.14
C SER A 213 -14.84 -11.76 -19.36
N THR A 214 -16.08 -11.32 -19.64
CA THR A 214 -17.33 -11.83 -19.05
C THR A 214 -18.07 -12.70 -20.05
#